data_AF-A0A530FPA2-F1
#
_entry.id   AF-A0A530FPA2-F1
#
_cell.length_a   1.000
_cell.length_b   1.000
_cell.length_c   1.000
_cell.angle_alpha   90.00
_cell.angle_beta   90.00
_cell.angle_gamma   90.00
#
_symmetry.space_group_name_H-M   'P 1'
#
loop_
_entity.id
_entity.type
_entity.pdbx_description
1 polymer ?
#
loop_
_entity_poly.entity_id
_entity_poly.type
_entity_poly.pdbx_seq_one_letter_code
_entity_poly.pdbx_strand_id
1 'polypeptide(L)' 'PALSLIWVEAIGGREVGHNEKRFGSVALERVVPTSLNGTATLEITEDRLEYGLVIPKGNFETD' A
#
# COMPACT_ATOMS: atom_id res chain seq x y z
N PRO A 1 20.14 -1.10 5.33
CA PRO A 1 18.84 -1.11 6.04
C PRO A 1 17.74 -0.81 5.03
N ALA A 2 16.59 -1.46 5.15
CA ALA A 2 15.42 -1.12 4.34
C ALA A 2 14.39 -0.45 5.25
N LEU A 3 13.62 0.50 4.72
CA LEU A 3 12.47 1.05 5.43
C LEU A 3 11.27 0.16 5.13
N SER A 4 10.56 -0.27 6.16
CA SER A 4 9.32 -1.03 6.05
C SER A 4 8.17 -0.21 6.60
N LEU A 5 7.11 -0.04 5.80
CA LEU A 5 5.86 0.57 6.22
C LEU A 5 4.76 -0.49 6.15
N ILE A 6 4.05 -0.65 7.26
CA ILE A 6 2.82 -1.44 7.34
C ILE A 6 1.70 -0.48 7.72
N TRP A 7 0.69 -0.39 6.86
CA TRP A 7 -0.52 0.36 7.12
C TRP A 7 -1.70 -0.58 7.19
N VAL A 8 -2.44 -0.54 8.30
CA VAL A 8 -3.67 -1.31 8.51
C VAL A 8 -4.80 -0.32 8.75
N GLU A 9 -5.88 -0.50 8.00
CA GLU A 9 -7.08 0.32 8.11
C GLU A 9 -8.32 -0.58 8.22
N ALA A 10 -9.19 -0.29 9.19
CA ALA A 10 -10.50 -0.92 9.26
C ALA A 10 -11.42 -0.26 8.25
N ILE A 11 -11.88 -1.02 7.26
CA ILE A 11 -12.83 -0.54 6.26
C ILE A 11 -14.20 -1.12 6.63
N GLY A 12 -15.14 -0.27 7.04
CA GLY A 12 -16.50 -0.73 7.36
C GLY A 12 -17.14 -1.37 6.14
N GLY A 13 -17.95 -2.43 6.33
CA GLY A 13 -18.57 -3.29 5.31
C GLY A 13 -19.57 -2.59 4.36
N ARG A 14 -19.18 -1.46 3.80
CA ARG A 14 -19.81 -0.80 2.68
C ARG A 14 -19.39 -1.59 1.46
N GLU A 15 -20.37 -2.12 0.72
CA GLU A 15 -20.16 -2.86 -0.53
C GLU A 15 -19.03 -2.19 -1.31
N VAL A 16 -17.86 -2.85 -1.32
CA VAL A 16 -16.70 -2.29 -1.96
C VAL A 16 -16.95 -2.45 -3.45
N GLY A 17 -17.66 -1.48 -4.02
CA GLY A 17 -17.94 -1.39 -5.42
C GLY A 17 -16.63 -1.58 -6.14
N HIS A 18 -16.54 -2.65 -6.93
CA HIS A 18 -15.36 -3.14 -7.64
C HIS A 18 -14.65 -2.06 -8.50
N ASN A 19 -15.28 -0.89 -8.63
CA ASN A 19 -14.84 0.28 -9.38
C ASN A 19 -14.01 1.29 -8.55
N GLU A 20 -14.27 1.46 -7.25
CA GLU A 20 -13.50 2.40 -6.39
C GLU A 20 -12.15 1.82 -5.94
N LYS A 21 -12.04 0.48 -5.85
CA LYS A 21 -10.75 -0.20 -5.62
C LYS A 21 -9.69 0.19 -6.64
N ARG A 22 -10.06 0.52 -7.89
CA ARG A 22 -9.06 0.74 -8.95
C ARG A 22 -8.19 1.97 -8.75
N PHE A 23 -8.69 3.04 -8.12
CA PHE A 23 -7.87 4.24 -7.94
C PHE A 23 -6.94 4.11 -6.72
N GLY A 24 -7.48 3.69 -5.57
CA GLY A 24 -6.72 3.48 -4.34
C GLY A 24 -5.70 2.34 -4.45
N SER A 25 -6.08 1.22 -5.06
CA SER A 25 -5.18 0.08 -5.26
C SER A 25 -4.08 0.39 -6.28
N VAL A 26 -4.33 1.11 -7.37
CA VAL A 26 -3.26 1.43 -8.34
C VAL A 26 -2.22 2.38 -7.76
N ALA A 27 -2.64 3.38 -6.99
CA ALA A 27 -1.67 4.27 -6.32
C ALA A 27 -0.75 3.47 -5.38
N LEU A 28 -1.33 2.61 -4.55
CA LEU A 28 -0.60 1.85 -3.53
C LEU A 28 0.20 0.67 -4.11
N GLU A 29 -0.35 -0.08 -5.07
CA GLU A 29 0.28 -1.26 -5.66
C GLU A 29 1.27 -0.93 -6.77
N ARG A 30 1.11 0.20 -7.47
CA ARG A 30 1.89 0.52 -8.67
C ARG A 30 2.68 1.81 -8.51
N VAL A 31 2.03 2.92 -8.17
CA VAL A 31 2.66 4.25 -8.24
C VAL A 31 3.70 4.43 -7.14
N VAL A 32 3.33 4.20 -5.88
CA VAL A 32 4.20 4.34 -4.71
C VAL A 32 5.45 3.45 -4.78
N PRO A 33 5.35 2.12 -5.01
CA PRO A 33 6.54 1.26 -5.10
C PRO A 33 7.41 1.59 -6.32
N THR A 34 6.83 1.99 -7.46
CA THR A 34 7.63 2.40 -8.64
C THR A 34 8.44 3.66 -8.36
N SER A 35 7.84 4.67 -7.71
CA SER A 35 8.54 5.91 -7.37
C SER A 35 9.66 5.73 -6.33
N LEU A 36 9.55 4.71 -5.49
CA LEU A 36 10.47 4.45 -4.39
C LEU A 36 11.42 3.29 -4.68
N ASN A 37 11.42 2.74 -5.90
CA ASN A 37 12.14 1.52 -6.26
C ASN A 37 11.91 0.39 -5.24
N GLY A 38 10.71 0.36 -4.67
CA GLY A 38 10.30 -0.52 -3.59
C GLY A 38 9.41 -1.66 -4.06
N THR A 39 9.05 -2.54 -3.14
CA THR A 39 8.07 -3.61 -3.37
C THR A 39 6.91 -3.41 -2.44
N ALA A 40 5.68 -3.53 -2.96
CA ALA A 40 4.47 -3.36 -2.19
C ALA A 40 3.55 -4.58 -2.27
N THR A 41 2.80 -4.81 -1.19
CA THR A 41 1.72 -5.80 -1.09
C THR A 41 0.46 -5.11 -0.61
N LEU A 42 -0.69 -5.47 -1.17
CA LEU A 42 -1.98 -4.96 -0.75
C LEU A 42 -2.94 -6.14 -0.59
N GLU A 43 -3.50 -6.27 0.61
CA GLU A 43 -4.55 -7.24 0.92
C GLU A 43 -5.79 -6.49 1.40
N ILE A 44 -6.95 -6.81 0.83
CA ILE A 44 -8.22 -6.18 1.19
C ILE A 44 -9.21 -7.30 1.50
N THR A 45 -9.56 -7.42 2.78
CA THR A 45 -10.65 -8.28 3.27
C THR A 45 -11.96 -7.48 3.33
N GLU A 46 -13.03 -8.09 3.83
CA GLU A 46 -14.34 -7.45 3.93
C GLU A 46 -14.37 -6.29 4.94
N ASP A 47 -13.45 -6.31 5.90
CA ASP A 47 -13.41 -5.43 7.07
C ASP A 47 -12.06 -4.70 7.26
N ARG A 48 -11.04 -5.10 6.50
CA ARG A 48 -9.67 -4.63 6.69
C ARG A 48 -8.92 -4.43 5.37
N LEU A 49 -8.13 -3.38 5.33
CA LEU A 49 -7.09 -3.16 4.34
C LEU A 49 -5.73 -3.28 5.04
N GLU A 50 -4.83 -4.03 4.42
CA GLU A 50 -3.44 -4.12 4.84
C GLU A 50 -2.52 -3.82 3.66
N TYR A 51 -1.66 -2.81 3.85
CA TYR A 51 -0.68 -2.37 2.89
C TYR A 51 0.72 -2.52 3.46
N GLY A 52 1.58 -3.24 2.75
CA GLY A 52 3.00 -3.38 3.06
C GLY A 52 3.85 -2.73 1.98
N LEU A 53 4.87 -1.97 2.38
CA LEU A 53 5.85 -1.37 1.48
C LEU A 53 7.26 -1.55 2.04
N VAL A 54 8.16 -2.02 1.18
CA VAL A 54 9.59 -2.14 1.49
C VAL A 54 10.38 -1.23 0.54
N ILE A 55 11.15 -0.30 1.10
CA ILE A 55 11.98 0.66 0.37
C ILE A 55 13.48 0.34 0.61
N PRO A 56 14.29 0.15 -0.44
CA PRO A 56 15.73 -0.08 -0.31
C PRO A 56 16.50 1.12 0.26
N LYS A 57 17.70 0.89 0.83
CA LYS A 57 18.57 1.89 1.51
C LYS A 57 19.04 3.11 0.67
N GLY A 58 18.54 3.33 -0.54
CA GLY A 58 18.91 4.47 -1.39
C GLY A 58 17.75 5.40 -1.74
N ASN A 59 16.52 5.02 -1.37
CA ASN A 59 15.29 5.70 -1.80
C ASN A 59 14.46 6.26 -0.64
N PHE A 60 15.05 6.31 0.56
CA PHE A 60 14.48 7.03 1.69
C PHE A 60 15.59 7.80 2.40
N GLU A 61 15.29 9.04 2.79
CA GLU A 61 16.15 9.82 3.67
C GLU A 61 15.74 9.57 5.12
N THR A 62 16.71 9.51 6.03
CA THR A 62 16.48 9.48 7.47
C THR A 62 17.37 10.56 8.04
N ASP A 63 16.75 11.64 8.53
CA ASP A 63 17.43 12.73 9.25
C ASP A 63 17.95 12.24 10.61
#